data_AF-A0A957HC05-F1
#
_entry.id   AF-A0A957HC05-F1
#
_cell.length_a   1.000
_cell.length_b   1.000
_cell.length_c   1.000
_cell.angle_alpha   90.00
_cell.angle_beta   90.00
_cell.angle_gamma   90.00
#
_symmetry.space_group_name_H-M   'P 1'
#
loop_
_entity.id
_entity.type
_entity.pdbx_description
1 polymer ?
#
loop_
_entity_poly.entity_id
_entity_poly.type
_entity_poly.pdbx_seq_one_letter_code
_entity_poly.pdbx_strand_id
1 'polypeptide(L)'
;MPTDTDITPPETDWFVHDRFGLFIHWGIYALGARHEWVKSVEKLDDAYYQRYFDYFDPDLYDPRIWAREARNAGMKYFVVTSKHHDGFCLWDSDLTDYKATNTPYGKDL
;
A
#
# COMPACT_ATOMS: atom_id res chain seq x y z
N MET A 1 9.15 -27.02 25.51
CA MET A 1 9.05 -26.79 24.06
C MET A 1 7.60 -27.05 23.70
N PRO A 2 6.84 -26.08 23.18
CA PRO A 2 5.50 -26.35 22.66
C PRO A 2 5.61 -27.37 21.52
N THR A 3 4.73 -28.36 21.48
CA THR A 3 4.63 -29.33 20.38
C THR A 3 3.74 -28.76 19.28
N ASP A 4 4.01 -29.08 18.01
CA ASP A 4 3.31 -28.60 16.80
C ASP A 4 1.77 -28.76 16.80
N THR A 5 1.19 -29.38 17.81
CA THR A 5 -0.25 -29.60 18.02
C THR A 5 -0.99 -28.40 18.61
N ASP A 6 -0.30 -27.38 19.11
CA ASP A 6 -0.92 -26.17 19.72
C ASP A 6 -1.17 -25.02 18.71
N ILE A 7 -0.86 -25.21 17.42
CA ILE A 7 -1.14 -24.20 16.40
C ILE A 7 -2.52 -24.45 15.82
N THR A 8 -3.49 -23.61 16.21
CA THR A 8 -4.77 -23.54 15.51
C THR A 8 -4.50 -22.97 14.11
N PRO A 9 -4.86 -23.66 13.02
CA PRO A 9 -4.69 -23.12 11.68
C PRO A 9 -5.47 -21.80 11.55
N PRO A 10 -4.96 -20.83 10.79
CA PRO A 10 -5.64 -19.55 10.60
C PRO A 10 -7.05 -19.78 10.04
N GLU A 11 -8.02 -19.06 10.60
CA GLU A 11 -9.40 -19.09 10.10
C GLU A 11 -9.46 -18.43 8.72
N THR A 12 -9.57 -19.25 7.68
CA THR A 12 -9.57 -18.82 6.27
C THR A 12 -10.95 -18.96 5.62
N ASP A 13 -11.94 -19.48 6.34
CA ASP A 13 -13.28 -19.73 5.83
C ASP A 13 -13.95 -18.46 5.32
N TRP A 14 -13.76 -17.33 6.01
CA TRP A 14 -14.28 -16.04 5.57
C TRP A 14 -13.71 -15.64 4.20
N PHE A 15 -12.42 -15.85 3.94
CA PHE A 15 -11.76 -15.46 2.69
C PHE A 15 -12.28 -16.31 1.51
N VAL A 16 -12.46 -17.62 1.76
CA VAL A 16 -13.08 -18.54 0.82
C VAL A 16 -14.55 -18.16 0.60
N HIS A 17 -15.30 -17.81 1.63
CA HIS A 17 -16.71 -17.40 1.53
C HIS A 17 -16.88 -16.10 0.75
N ASP A 18 -16.04 -15.10 1.04
CA ASP A 18 -16.20 -13.72 0.57
C ASP A 18 -15.80 -13.52 -0.88
N ARG A 19 -14.90 -14.37 -1.42
CA ARG A 19 -14.53 -14.57 -2.84
C ARG A 19 -13.92 -13.39 -3.58
N PHE A 20 -14.36 -12.16 -3.34
CA PHE A 20 -14.08 -11.00 -4.16
C PHE A 20 -13.64 -9.81 -3.32
N GLY A 21 -12.47 -9.26 -3.63
CA GLY A 21 -11.89 -8.13 -2.92
C GLY A 21 -11.15 -7.16 -3.83
N LEU A 22 -10.83 -5.99 -3.27
CA LEU A 22 -10.09 -4.93 -3.94
C LEU A 22 -8.59 -5.06 -3.64
N PHE A 23 -7.74 -4.99 -4.67
CA PHE A 23 -6.31 -4.79 -4.46
C PHE A 23 -5.95 -3.34 -4.85
N ILE A 24 -5.35 -2.60 -3.92
CA ILE A 24 -4.91 -1.21 -4.11
C ILE A 24 -3.38 -1.20 -4.16
N HIS A 25 -2.84 -0.97 -5.35
CA HIS A 25 -1.44 -0.62 -5.54
C HIS A 25 -1.31 0.90 -5.56
N TRP A 26 -0.80 1.45 -4.47
CA TRP A 26 -0.55 2.88 -4.36
C TRP A 26 0.76 3.19 -3.62
N GLY A 27 1.37 4.31 -3.97
CA GLY A 27 2.67 4.76 -3.49
C GLY A 27 3.23 5.85 -4.39
N ILE A 28 4.44 6.31 -4.10
CA ILE A 28 5.07 7.43 -4.83
C ILE A 28 5.28 7.13 -6.32
N TYR A 29 5.35 5.86 -6.74
CA TYR A 29 5.37 5.48 -8.16
C TYR A 29 4.14 5.97 -8.94
N ALA A 30 3.02 6.28 -8.28
CA ALA A 30 1.84 6.86 -8.92
C ALA A 30 2.13 8.22 -9.58
N LEU A 31 3.06 9.03 -9.03
CA LEU A 31 3.49 10.29 -9.65
C LEU A 31 4.28 10.04 -10.95
N GLY A 32 4.99 8.92 -11.03
CA GLY A 32 5.64 8.48 -12.27
C GLY A 32 4.65 8.01 -13.33
N ALA A 33 3.46 7.54 -12.92
CA ALA A 33 2.34 7.11 -13.75
C ALA A 33 2.68 6.09 -14.86
N ARG A 34 3.74 5.30 -14.64
CA ARG A 34 4.28 4.30 -15.57
C ARG A 34 4.65 3.03 -14.81
N HIS A 35 3.69 2.42 -14.11
CA HIS A 35 3.83 1.22 -13.28
C HIS A 35 4.77 1.31 -12.06
N GLU A 36 4.54 0.42 -11.11
CA GLU A 36 5.25 0.31 -9.83
C GLU A 36 6.71 -0.15 -9.97
N TRP A 37 7.09 -0.74 -11.10
CA TRP A 37 8.46 -1.14 -11.43
C TRP A 37 9.31 -0.06 -12.10
N VAL A 38 8.82 1.18 -12.24
CA VAL A 38 9.48 2.24 -13.04
C VAL A 38 10.94 2.47 -12.62
N LYS A 39 11.23 2.43 -11.31
CA LYS A 39 12.60 2.56 -10.79
C LYS A 39 13.54 1.49 -11.35
N SER A 40 13.08 0.24 -11.42
CA SER A 40 13.89 -0.90 -11.88
C SER A 40 14.00 -0.95 -13.40
N VAL A 41 12.86 -0.83 -14.11
CA VAL A 41 12.79 -0.96 -15.57
C VAL A 41 13.54 0.17 -16.26
N GLU A 42 13.35 1.41 -15.80
CA GLU A 42 14.02 2.60 -16.35
C GLU A 42 15.40 2.85 -15.72
N LYS A 43 15.81 2.02 -14.76
CA LYS A 43 17.09 2.13 -14.02
C LYS A 43 17.29 3.51 -13.41
N LEU A 44 16.23 4.06 -12.81
CA LEU A 44 16.28 5.35 -12.13
C LEU A 44 17.12 5.20 -10.87
N ASP A 45 18.08 6.11 -10.67
CA ASP A 45 18.81 6.20 -9.42
C ASP A 45 17.93 6.83 -8.31
N ASP A 46 18.39 6.72 -7.07
CA ASP A 46 17.66 7.22 -5.91
C ASP A 46 17.47 8.73 -5.98
N ALA A 47 18.47 9.47 -6.46
CA ALA A 47 18.41 10.93 -6.58
C ALA A 47 17.31 11.38 -7.57
N TYR A 48 17.16 10.67 -8.68
CA TYR A 48 16.10 10.93 -9.65
C TYR A 48 14.73 10.56 -9.06
N TYR A 49 14.64 9.41 -8.40
CA TYR A 49 13.38 8.89 -7.85
C TYR A 49 12.86 9.70 -6.64
N GLN A 50 13.77 10.37 -5.91
CA GLN A 50 13.48 11.19 -4.73
C GLN A 50 12.41 12.26 -5.00
N ARG A 51 12.34 12.80 -6.23
CA ARG A 51 11.28 13.76 -6.61
C ARG A 51 9.88 13.25 -6.28
N TYR A 52 9.62 11.95 -6.42
CA TYR A 52 8.28 11.42 -6.19
C TYR A 52 7.91 11.42 -4.71
N PHE A 53 8.90 11.29 -3.82
CA PHE A 53 8.73 11.49 -2.38
C PHE A 53 8.52 12.97 -2.06
N ASP A 54 9.35 13.85 -2.62
CA ASP A 54 9.34 15.29 -2.34
C ASP A 54 8.05 15.98 -2.80
N TYR A 55 7.36 15.42 -3.79
CA TYR A 55 6.10 15.94 -4.34
C TYR A 55 4.86 15.11 -3.99
N PHE A 56 4.98 14.12 -3.11
CA PHE A 56 3.83 13.28 -2.74
C PHE A 56 2.83 14.07 -1.86
N ASP A 57 1.78 14.58 -2.50
CA ASP A 57 0.67 15.30 -1.88
C ASP A 57 -0.66 14.92 -2.55
N PRO A 58 -1.29 13.79 -2.16
CA PRO A 58 -2.56 13.36 -2.72
C PRO A 58 -3.72 14.14 -2.10
N ASP A 59 -3.87 15.40 -2.51
CA ASP A 59 -4.87 16.37 -2.04
C ASP A 59 -6.34 15.93 -2.22
N LEU A 60 -6.60 15.00 -3.14
CA LEU A 60 -7.92 14.38 -3.38
C LEU A 60 -8.10 13.01 -2.70
N TYR A 61 -7.18 12.60 -1.83
CA TYR A 61 -7.28 11.33 -1.11
C TYR A 61 -8.44 11.32 -0.11
N ASP A 62 -9.45 10.49 -0.37
CA ASP A 62 -10.51 10.15 0.59
C ASP A 62 -10.78 8.63 0.56
N PRO A 63 -10.24 7.85 1.51
CA PRO A 63 -10.41 6.39 1.53
C PRO A 63 -11.86 5.97 1.78
N ARG A 64 -12.72 6.88 2.29
CA ARG A 64 -14.16 6.59 2.45
C ARG A 64 -14.85 6.46 1.09
N ILE A 65 -14.38 7.19 0.08
CA ILE A 65 -14.85 7.03 -1.29
C ILE A 65 -14.44 5.65 -1.79
N TRP A 66 -13.18 5.26 -1.61
CA TRP A 66 -12.69 3.94 -2.04
C TRP A 66 -13.46 2.80 -1.38
N ALA A 67 -13.65 2.86 -0.07
CA ALA A 67 -14.42 1.86 0.68
C ALA A 67 -15.88 1.79 0.23
N ARG A 68 -16.52 2.95 -0.01
CA ARG A 68 -17.90 3.01 -0.51
C ARG A 68 -18.01 2.37 -1.89
N GLU A 69 -17.11 2.70 -2.81
CA GLU A 69 -17.16 2.15 -4.17
C GLU A 69 -16.82 0.66 -4.20
N ALA A 70 -15.86 0.19 -3.39
CA ALA A 70 -15.59 -1.24 -3.22
C ALA A 70 -16.84 -1.99 -2.74
N ARG A 71 -17.54 -1.44 -1.73
CA ARG A 71 -18.80 -1.99 -1.23
C ARG A 71 -19.89 -2.00 -2.30
N ASN A 72 -20.04 -0.91 -3.06
CA ASN A 72 -21.02 -0.82 -4.15
C ASN A 72 -20.75 -1.84 -5.25
N ALA A 73 -19.48 -2.16 -5.52
CA ALA A 73 -19.06 -3.21 -6.45
C ALA A 73 -19.25 -4.63 -5.91
N GLY A 74 -19.65 -4.80 -4.64
CA GLY A 74 -19.87 -6.11 -4.01
C GLY A 74 -18.63 -6.75 -3.41
N MET A 75 -17.50 -6.03 -3.36
CA MET A 75 -16.26 -6.51 -2.74
C MET A 75 -16.41 -6.61 -1.23
N LYS A 76 -15.74 -7.60 -0.63
CA LYS A 76 -15.88 -7.96 0.79
C LYS A 76 -14.63 -7.69 1.62
N TYR A 77 -13.48 -7.62 0.97
CA TYR A 77 -12.21 -7.26 1.59
C TYR A 77 -11.41 -6.36 0.66
N PHE A 78 -10.36 -5.74 1.20
CA PHE A 78 -9.35 -5.06 0.40
C PHE A 78 -7.95 -5.40 0.91
N VAL A 79 -6.98 -5.30 0.01
CA VAL A 79 -5.55 -5.41 0.30
C VAL A 79 -4.90 -4.16 -0.26
N VAL A 80 -4.15 -3.45 0.57
CA VAL A 80 -3.43 -2.24 0.19
C VAL A 80 -1.93 -2.47 0.33
N THR A 81 -1.14 -1.95 -0.60
CA THR A 81 0.32 -1.98 -0.50
C THR A 81 0.79 -1.09 0.64
N SER A 82 1.02 -1.66 1.83
CA SER A 82 1.64 -0.92 2.94
C SER A 82 3.03 -0.42 2.56
N LYS A 83 3.80 -1.26 1.86
CA LYS A 83 5.09 -0.93 1.24
C LYS A 83 5.27 -1.79 -0.02
N HIS A 84 5.75 -1.18 -1.10
CA HIS A 84 6.09 -1.88 -2.34
C HIS A 84 7.61 -2.08 -2.50
N HIS A 85 8.07 -2.53 -3.65
CA HIS A 85 9.49 -2.79 -3.94
C HIS A 85 10.39 -1.55 -3.88
N ASP A 86 9.84 -0.34 -4.05
CA ASP A 86 10.61 0.90 -3.92
C ASP A 86 10.93 1.27 -2.47
N GLY A 87 10.30 0.58 -1.50
CA GLY A 87 10.60 0.72 -0.08
C GLY A 87 9.80 1.80 0.63
N PHE A 88 8.97 2.58 -0.07
CA PHE A 88 8.15 3.64 0.52
C PHE A 88 7.03 3.07 1.38
N CYS A 89 6.96 3.49 2.65
CA CYS A 89 5.92 3.07 3.59
C CYS A 89 4.72 4.02 3.54
N LEU A 90 3.50 3.50 3.32
CA LEU A 90 2.27 4.28 3.43
C LEU A 90 1.89 4.60 4.88
N TRP A 91 2.40 3.83 5.86
CA TRP A 91 2.11 4.01 7.28
C TRP A 91 3.24 4.74 8.03
N ASP A 92 2.95 5.21 9.24
CA ASP A 92 3.92 5.88 10.10
C ASP A 92 4.89 4.90 10.79
N SER A 93 5.85 4.37 10.03
CA SER A 93 6.86 3.44 10.55
C SER A 93 7.87 4.11 11.47
N ASP A 94 8.15 3.52 12.64
CA ASP A 94 9.24 3.97 13.53
C ASP A 94 10.65 3.57 13.02
N LEU A 95 10.73 2.78 11.96
CA LEU A 95 11.98 2.13 11.53
C LEU A 95 12.62 2.75 10.28
N THR A 96 11.98 3.75 9.67
CA THR A 96 12.50 4.43 8.48
C THR A 96 11.89 5.80 8.30
N ASP A 97 12.67 6.73 7.75
CA ASP A 97 12.18 8.05 7.32
C ASP A 97 11.55 8.04 5.93
N TYR A 98 11.67 6.93 5.17
CA TYR A 98 11.09 6.79 3.83
C TYR A 98 9.62 6.36 3.90
N LYS A 99 8.80 7.24 4.47
CA LYS A 99 7.38 7.01 4.81
C LYS A 99 6.50 8.23 4.51
N ALA A 100 5.20 8.00 4.37
CA ALA A 100 4.21 9.00 4.01
C ALA A 100 4.16 10.22 4.95
N THR A 101 4.34 10.02 6.26
CA THR A 101 4.36 11.10 7.26
C THR A 101 5.50 12.10 7.08
N ASN A 102 6.54 11.74 6.32
CA ASN A 102 7.68 12.61 6.00
C ASN A 102 7.59 13.23 4.59
N THR A 103 6.46 13.07 3.89
CA THR A 103 6.16 13.73 2.60
C THR A 103 5.35 15.02 2.83
N PRO A 104 5.13 15.87 1.80
CA PRO A 104 4.27 17.05 1.95
C PRO A 104 2.86 16.74 2.48
N TYR A 105 2.30 15.54 2.19
CA TYR A 105 1.00 15.15 2.73
C TYR A 105 0.99 15.02 4.26
N GLY A 106 2.09 14.52 4.84
CA GLY A 106 2.35 14.54 6.28
C GLY A 106 1.41 13.68 7.15
N LYS A 107 0.72 12.68 6.59
CA LYS A 107 -0.22 11.81 7.33
C LYS A 107 0.05 10.33 7.10
N ASP A 108 -0.36 9.53 8.07
CA ASP A 108 -0.54 8.08 7.92
C ASP A 108 -1.74 7.82 6.99
N LEU A 109 -1.54 7.02 5.95
CA LEU A 109 -2.45 6.87 4.80
C LEU A 109 -3.45 5.74 4.96
#